data_AF-A0A4R5F908-F1
#
_entry.id   AF-A0A4R5F908-F1
#
_cell.length_a   1.000
_cell.length_b   1.000
_cell.length_c   1.000
_cell.angle_alpha   90.00
_cell.angle_beta   90.00
_cell.angle_gamma   90.00
#
_symmetry.space_group_name_H-M   'P 1'
#
loop_
_entity.id
_entity.type
_entity.pdbx_description
1 polymer ?
#
loop_
_entity_poly.entity_id
_entity_poly.type
_entity_poly.pdbx_seq_one_letter_code
_entity_poly.pdbx_strand_id
1 'polypeptide(L)'
;MCLIFLINSCSKIIPTKFWTNYKSNLIVENISDHGPYGGHRATYWKAKTKNTFNPEKVIEFAKENGWILIGREEFDSENVKKWKSGNKPIFPLTSLGFKPENANDFIVEKFPRWINSNITVYKFKTNFIMIESGTDNSIEENGFILINENGTEMSVYNLWGE
;
A
#
# COMPACT_ATOMS: atom_id res chain seq x y z
N MET A 1 -14.48 -17.37 46.41
CA MET A 1 -14.03 -16.12 45.78
C MET A 1 -13.31 -16.50 44.49
N CYS A 2 -14.03 -16.47 43.36
CA CYS A 2 -13.54 -16.97 42.08
C CYS A 2 -12.86 -15.81 41.33
N LEU A 3 -11.53 -15.87 41.19
CA LEU A 3 -10.76 -14.86 40.46
C LEU A 3 -10.75 -15.25 38.98
N ILE A 4 -11.63 -14.64 38.19
CA ILE A 4 -11.70 -14.86 36.74
C ILE A 4 -10.60 -14.02 36.08
N PHE A 5 -9.50 -14.67 35.68
CA PHE A 5 -8.50 -14.10 34.77
C PHE A 5 -9.08 -14.11 33.35
N LEU A 6 -9.60 -12.97 32.90
CA LEU A 6 -9.89 -12.74 31.47
C LEU A 6 -8.56 -12.42 30.78
N ILE A 7 -7.94 -13.44 30.20
CA ILE A 7 -6.88 -13.28 29.21
C ILE A 7 -7.46 -12.59 27.97
N ASN A 8 -7.34 -11.26 27.92
CA ASN A 8 -7.52 -10.51 26.68
C ASN A 8 -6.40 -10.92 25.72
N SER A 9 -6.66 -11.95 24.90
CA SER A 9 -5.89 -12.19 23.69
C SER A 9 -6.14 -10.99 22.77
N CYS A 10 -5.29 -9.97 22.91
CA CYS A 10 -5.17 -8.90 21.94
C CYS A 10 -4.67 -9.56 20.66
N SER A 11 -5.59 -10.04 19.82
CA SER A 11 -5.24 -10.48 18.48
C SER A 11 -4.57 -9.27 17.83
N LYS A 12 -3.25 -9.35 17.61
CA LYS A 12 -2.53 -8.31 16.88
C LYS A 12 -3.21 -8.20 15.52
N ILE A 13 -4.08 -7.20 15.35
CA ILE A 13 -4.70 -6.90 14.07
C ILE A 13 -3.53 -6.46 13.20
N ILE A 14 -3.06 -7.37 12.35
CA ILE A 14 -1.97 -7.07 11.43
C ILE A 14 -2.54 -6.12 10.39
N PRO A 15 -2.02 -4.88 10.30
CA PRO A 15 -2.48 -3.92 9.32
C PRO A 15 -2.48 -4.56 7.94
N THR A 16 -3.55 -4.37 7.18
CA THR A 16 -3.60 -4.72 5.74
C THR A 16 -3.47 -6.22 5.41
N LYS A 17 -3.57 -7.11 6.41
CA LYS A 17 -3.48 -8.56 6.21
C LYS A 17 -4.49 -9.09 5.19
N PHE A 18 -5.68 -8.51 5.14
CA PHE A 18 -6.77 -8.93 4.26
C PHE A 18 -6.38 -8.98 2.77
N TRP A 19 -5.42 -8.17 2.33
CA TRP A 19 -4.93 -8.20 0.94
C TRP A 19 -4.35 -9.56 0.54
N THR A 20 -3.76 -10.34 1.46
CA THR A 20 -3.23 -11.67 1.11
C THR A 20 -4.32 -12.66 0.70
N ASN A 21 -5.58 -12.37 1.03
CA ASN A 21 -6.72 -13.20 0.64
C ASN A 21 -7.34 -12.75 -0.70
N TYR A 22 -7.05 -11.53 -1.15
CA TYR A 22 -7.57 -11.01 -2.41
C TYR A 22 -6.85 -11.65 -3.59
N LYS A 23 -7.57 -12.51 -4.34
CA LYS A 23 -7.04 -13.21 -5.53
C LYS A 23 -5.64 -13.79 -5.27
N SER A 24 -5.49 -14.49 -4.15
CA SER A 24 -4.20 -14.93 -3.61
C SER A 24 -3.35 -15.73 -4.58
N ASN A 25 -4.00 -16.49 -5.48
CA ASN A 25 -3.35 -17.27 -6.54
C ASN A 25 -2.69 -16.42 -7.65
N LEU A 26 -2.89 -15.09 -7.64
CA LEU A 26 -2.30 -14.15 -8.58
C LEU A 26 -1.21 -13.28 -7.95
N ILE A 27 -0.91 -13.46 -6.66
CA ILE A 27 0.18 -12.77 -5.97
C ILE A 27 1.51 -13.27 -6.54
N VAL A 28 2.37 -12.33 -6.91
CA VAL A 28 3.74 -12.60 -7.38
C VAL A 28 4.75 -12.21 -6.30
N GLU A 29 4.56 -11.06 -5.66
CA GLU A 29 5.43 -10.58 -4.58
C GLU A 29 4.60 -10.12 -3.38
N ASN A 30 5.13 -10.32 -2.17
CA ASN A 30 4.50 -9.88 -0.94
C ASN A 30 5.55 -9.58 0.14
N ILE A 31 5.79 -8.31 0.36
CA ILE A 31 6.69 -7.76 1.38
C ILE A 31 5.82 -7.31 2.55
N SER A 32 6.18 -7.75 3.75
CA SER A 32 5.46 -7.40 4.97
C SER A 32 6.45 -7.30 6.12
N ASP A 33 6.56 -6.11 6.70
CA ASP A 33 7.38 -5.86 7.88
C ASP A 33 6.50 -5.23 8.98
N HIS A 34 6.65 -5.73 10.19
CA HIS A 34 5.88 -5.35 11.36
C HIS A 34 6.83 -5.10 12.52
N GLY A 35 7.36 -3.89 12.58
CA GLY A 35 8.18 -3.42 13.69
C GLY A 35 7.35 -3.00 14.90
N PRO A 36 7.99 -2.83 16.06
CA PRO A 36 7.33 -2.36 17.28
C PRO A 36 6.80 -0.92 17.19
N TYR A 37 7.34 -0.11 16.29
CA TYR A 37 7.01 1.32 16.14
C TYR A 37 6.30 1.66 14.82
N GLY A 38 6.05 0.66 13.97
CA GLY A 38 5.52 0.88 12.64
C GLY A 38 5.83 -0.27 11.72
N GLY A 39 5.41 -0.15 10.47
CA GLY A 39 5.68 -1.17 9.48
C GLY A 39 5.19 -0.79 8.11
N HIS A 40 5.45 -1.68 7.17
CA HIS A 40 5.07 -1.47 5.79
C HIS A 40 4.60 -2.77 5.14
N ARG A 41 3.81 -2.60 4.09
CA ARG A 41 3.43 -3.67 3.19
C ARG A 41 3.56 -3.21 1.76
N ALA A 42 4.07 -4.10 0.91
CA ALA A 42 4.04 -3.96 -0.53
C ALA A 42 3.66 -5.32 -1.13
N THR A 43 2.57 -5.40 -1.88
CA THR A 43 2.12 -6.63 -2.51
C THR A 43 1.88 -6.39 -3.99
N TYR A 44 2.25 -7.36 -4.85
CA TYR A 44 2.11 -7.29 -6.30
C TYR A 44 1.34 -8.49 -6.82
N TRP A 45 0.40 -8.22 -7.72
CA TRP A 45 -0.36 -9.24 -8.42
C TRP A 45 -0.20 -9.10 -9.93
N LYS A 46 -0.24 -10.23 -10.61
CA LYS A 46 -0.20 -10.31 -12.08
C LYS A 46 -1.19 -11.33 -12.61
N ALA A 47 -1.98 -10.91 -13.59
CA ALA A 47 -2.96 -11.72 -14.28
C ALA A 47 -2.66 -11.78 -15.78
N LYS A 48 -3.07 -12.88 -16.43
CA LYS A 48 -3.00 -13.02 -17.89
C LYS A 48 -4.16 -12.33 -18.60
N THR A 49 -5.32 -12.27 -17.95
CA THR A 49 -6.57 -11.77 -18.54
C THR A 49 -6.75 -10.29 -18.23
N LYS A 50 -7.10 -9.49 -19.25
CA LYS A 50 -7.44 -8.07 -19.07
C LYS A 50 -8.62 -7.89 -18.11
N ASN A 51 -8.67 -6.75 -17.44
CA ASN A 51 -9.71 -6.37 -16.47
C ASN A 51 -9.86 -7.35 -15.29
N THR A 52 -8.84 -8.17 -14.99
CA THR A 52 -8.84 -9.03 -13.81
C THR A 52 -8.87 -8.21 -12.53
N PHE A 53 -8.11 -7.12 -12.50
CA PHE A 53 -8.10 -6.10 -11.46
C PHE A 53 -8.95 -4.92 -11.92
N ASN A 54 -10.27 -5.12 -11.94
CA ASN A 54 -11.21 -4.04 -12.23
C ASN A 54 -11.20 -3.01 -11.07
N PRO A 55 -11.00 -1.71 -11.34
CA PRO A 55 -10.86 -0.72 -10.28
C PRO A 55 -12.06 -0.61 -9.33
N GLU A 56 -13.29 -0.69 -9.84
CA GLU A 56 -14.50 -0.57 -9.00
C GLU A 56 -14.53 -1.68 -7.96
N LYS A 57 -14.28 -2.93 -8.38
CA LYS A 57 -14.24 -4.10 -7.49
C LYS A 57 -13.09 -4.06 -6.49
N VAL A 58 -11.93 -3.56 -6.92
CA VAL A 58 -10.75 -3.44 -6.05
C VAL A 58 -10.99 -2.36 -4.99
N ILE A 59 -11.57 -1.22 -5.38
CA ILE A 59 -11.92 -0.12 -4.47
C ILE A 59 -13.02 -0.57 -3.50
N GLU A 60 -14.05 -1.27 -3.97
CA GLU A 60 -15.11 -1.83 -3.14
C GLU A 60 -14.53 -2.78 -2.08
N PHE A 61 -13.68 -3.72 -2.49
CA PHE A 61 -12.99 -4.61 -1.56
C PHE A 61 -12.15 -3.84 -0.52
N ALA A 62 -11.45 -2.79 -0.93
CA ALA A 62 -10.69 -1.94 0.01
C ALA A 62 -11.63 -1.26 1.03
N LYS A 63 -12.76 -0.70 0.56
CA LYS A 63 -13.78 -0.06 1.41
C LYS A 63 -14.41 -1.01 2.41
N GLU A 64 -14.76 -2.22 1.98
CA GLU A 64 -15.28 -3.27 2.86
C GLU A 64 -14.30 -3.64 3.99
N ASN A 65 -13.00 -3.42 3.77
CA ASN A 65 -11.94 -3.65 4.75
C ASN A 65 -11.48 -2.36 5.47
N GLY A 66 -12.30 -1.31 5.44
CA GLY A 66 -12.09 -0.09 6.21
C GLY A 66 -11.11 0.91 5.60
N TRP A 67 -10.80 0.81 4.30
CA TRP A 67 -10.03 1.84 3.60
C TRP A 67 -10.98 2.87 2.97
N ILE A 68 -10.72 4.15 3.23
CA ILE A 68 -11.53 5.25 2.71
C ILE A 68 -10.79 5.85 1.50
N LEU A 69 -11.40 5.79 0.32
CA LEU A 69 -10.84 6.41 -0.89
C LEU A 69 -10.86 7.94 -0.72
N ILE A 70 -9.69 8.58 -0.84
CA ILE A 70 -9.53 10.03 -0.71
C ILE A 70 -9.06 10.70 -2.00
N GLY A 71 -8.53 9.93 -2.96
CA GLY A 71 -8.06 10.50 -4.21
C GLY A 71 -7.70 9.47 -5.29
N ARG A 72 -7.48 10.00 -6.49
CA ARG A 72 -7.03 9.27 -7.67
C ARG A 72 -6.06 10.16 -8.44
N GLU A 73 -5.02 9.55 -9.00
CA GLU A 73 -4.08 10.22 -9.88
C GLU A 73 -3.63 9.25 -10.99
N GLU A 74 -3.41 9.78 -12.19
CA GLU A 74 -2.99 8.99 -13.34
C GLU A 74 -1.58 9.36 -13.75
N PHE A 75 -0.81 8.35 -14.13
CA PHE A 75 0.56 8.52 -14.57
C PHE A 75 0.80 7.71 -15.83
N ASP A 76 1.33 8.37 -16.86
CA ASP A 76 1.85 7.69 -18.03
C ASP A 76 3.14 6.92 -17.71
N SER A 77 3.49 5.99 -18.60
CA SER A 77 4.67 5.15 -18.42
C SER A 77 5.99 5.93 -18.34
N GLU A 78 6.09 7.13 -18.93
CA GLU A 78 7.32 7.94 -18.91
C GLU A 78 7.53 8.53 -17.51
N ASN A 79 6.46 9.03 -16.90
CA ASN A 79 6.45 9.50 -15.52
C ASN A 79 6.71 8.37 -14.53
N VAL A 80 6.06 7.22 -14.70
CA VAL A 80 6.27 6.04 -13.84
C VAL A 80 7.72 5.53 -13.92
N LYS A 81 8.36 5.57 -15.09
CA LYS A 81 9.77 5.14 -15.27
C LYS A 81 10.77 6.07 -14.57
N LYS A 82 10.39 7.30 -14.22
CA LYS A 82 11.24 8.24 -13.45
C LYS A 82 11.28 7.87 -11.97
N TRP A 83 10.31 7.11 -11.46
CA TRP A 83 10.28 6.69 -10.05
C TRP A 83 11.36 5.63 -9.77
N LYS A 84 12.52 6.13 -9.35
CA LYS A 84 13.72 5.33 -9.07
C LYS A 84 14.49 5.92 -7.88
N SER A 85 15.07 5.03 -7.08
CA SER A 85 16.16 5.38 -6.15
C SER A 85 17.44 4.74 -6.68
N GLY A 86 18.40 5.57 -7.12
CA GLY A 86 19.51 5.12 -7.95
C GLY A 86 19.01 4.41 -9.22
N ASN A 87 19.38 3.14 -9.40
CA ASN A 87 18.94 2.31 -10.52
C ASN A 87 17.72 1.41 -10.21
N LYS A 88 17.19 1.46 -8.98
CA LYS A 88 16.10 0.58 -8.55
C LYS A 88 14.74 1.25 -8.77
N PRO A 89 13.78 0.61 -9.45
CA PRO A 89 12.40 1.07 -9.52
C PRO A 89 11.74 1.12 -8.13
N ILE A 90 11.21 2.26 -7.74
CA ILE A 90 10.52 2.45 -6.45
C ILE A 90 9.13 3.04 -6.66
N PHE A 91 8.24 2.79 -5.71
CA PHE A 91 7.01 3.54 -5.55
C PHE A 91 7.33 4.72 -4.60
N PRO A 92 7.02 5.97 -4.99
CA PRO A 92 7.52 7.16 -4.30
C PRO A 92 6.69 7.48 -3.04
N LEU A 93 6.63 6.52 -2.11
CA LEU A 93 6.05 6.65 -0.78
C LEU A 93 7.17 6.93 0.23
N THR A 94 7.13 8.12 0.82
CA THR A 94 8.10 8.66 1.78
C THR A 94 7.47 8.73 3.19
N SER A 95 8.25 9.06 4.22
CA SER A 95 7.80 9.43 5.56
C SER A 95 6.90 10.67 5.56
N LEU A 96 6.91 11.45 4.48
CA LEU A 96 6.07 12.65 4.28
C LEU A 96 4.87 12.35 3.36
N GLY A 97 4.59 11.08 3.09
CA GLY A 97 3.54 10.61 2.19
C GLY A 97 4.00 10.40 0.75
N PHE A 98 3.06 10.37 -0.18
CA PHE A 98 3.33 10.12 -1.61
C PHE A 98 3.91 11.36 -2.30
N LYS A 99 5.14 11.24 -2.81
CA LYS A 99 5.92 12.34 -3.42
C LYS A 99 6.48 11.94 -4.79
N PRO A 100 5.64 11.85 -5.84
CA PRO A 100 6.05 11.36 -7.16
C PRO A 100 7.10 12.22 -7.88
N GLU A 101 7.23 13.49 -7.50
CA GLU A 101 8.21 14.43 -8.07
C GLU A 101 9.56 14.44 -7.33
N ASN A 102 9.57 14.08 -6.04
CA ASN A 102 10.76 14.15 -5.19
C ASN A 102 10.72 13.08 -4.09
N ALA A 103 11.18 11.89 -4.43
CA ALA A 103 11.21 10.73 -3.54
C ALA A 103 12.57 10.58 -2.83
N ASN A 104 13.12 11.68 -2.30
CA ASN A 104 14.41 11.67 -1.59
C ASN A 104 14.24 11.25 -0.12
N ASP A 105 13.99 9.96 0.09
CA ASP A 105 13.82 9.37 1.42
C ASP A 105 14.29 7.91 1.39
N PHE A 106 15.04 7.47 2.41
CA PHE A 106 15.49 6.08 2.55
C PHE A 106 14.33 5.08 2.65
N ILE A 107 13.16 5.51 3.14
CA ILE A 107 11.97 4.65 3.25
C ILE A 107 11.51 4.13 1.89
N VAL A 108 11.75 4.86 0.80
CA VAL A 108 11.30 4.45 -0.56
C VAL A 108 11.92 3.12 -1.00
N GLU A 109 13.07 2.73 -0.43
CA GLU A 109 13.70 1.44 -0.73
C GLU A 109 12.87 0.24 -0.27
N LYS A 110 11.96 0.44 0.68
CA LYS A 110 11.01 -0.57 1.17
C LYS A 110 9.84 -0.79 0.21
N PHE A 111 9.68 0.09 -0.79
CA PHE A 111 8.55 0.09 -1.71
C PHE A 111 9.01 -0.10 -3.16
N PRO A 112 9.37 -1.34 -3.57
CA PRO A 112 9.73 -1.60 -4.95
C PRO A 112 8.53 -1.36 -5.88
N ARG A 113 8.79 -0.83 -7.07
CA ARG A 113 7.76 -0.67 -8.11
C ARG A 113 7.87 -1.76 -9.16
N TRP A 114 6.78 -2.51 -9.33
CA TRP A 114 6.72 -3.60 -10.29
C TRP A 114 6.11 -3.22 -11.64
N ILE A 115 5.14 -2.30 -11.65
CA ILE A 115 4.38 -1.91 -12.85
C ILE A 115 5.08 -0.79 -13.61
N ASN A 116 5.40 -1.00 -14.90
CA ASN A 116 6.16 -0.08 -15.77
C ASN A 116 5.34 0.58 -16.90
N SER A 117 4.04 0.34 -16.94
CA SER A 117 3.11 0.91 -17.93
C SER A 117 2.41 2.16 -17.40
N ASN A 118 1.45 2.68 -18.16
CA ASN A 118 0.45 3.61 -17.64
C ASN A 118 -0.27 2.99 -16.45
N ILE A 119 -0.53 3.80 -15.43
CA ILE A 119 -1.19 3.38 -14.20
C ILE A 119 -2.19 4.43 -13.70
N THR A 120 -3.12 3.95 -12.89
CA THR A 120 -3.90 4.77 -11.99
C THR A 120 -3.50 4.45 -10.55
N VAL A 121 -3.18 5.47 -9.77
CA VAL A 121 -2.93 5.40 -8.33
C VAL A 121 -4.21 5.82 -7.61
N TYR A 122 -4.77 4.92 -6.82
CA TYR A 122 -5.86 5.20 -5.89
C TYR A 122 -5.29 5.40 -4.48
N LYS A 123 -5.65 6.52 -3.87
CA LYS A 123 -5.13 6.98 -2.59
C LYS A 123 -6.18 6.76 -1.51
N PHE A 124 -5.77 6.18 -0.40
CA PHE A 124 -6.67 5.79 0.69
C PHE A 124 -6.17 6.28 2.04
N LYS A 125 -7.14 6.65 2.88
CA LYS A 125 -6.99 6.71 4.32
C LYS A 125 -7.29 5.34 4.91
N THR A 126 -6.37 4.81 5.70
CA THR A 126 -6.55 3.51 6.38
C THR A 126 -6.86 3.70 7.85
N ASN A 127 -7.28 2.63 8.53
CA ASN A 127 -7.52 2.64 9.98
C ASN A 127 -6.24 2.69 10.82
N PHE A 128 -5.06 2.68 10.18
CA PHE A 128 -3.77 2.78 10.84
C PHE A 128 -3.19 4.15 10.58
N ILE A 129 -2.70 4.81 11.62
CA ILE A 129 -2.14 6.15 11.51
C ILE A 129 -0.68 6.02 11.08
N MET A 130 -0.28 6.86 10.14
CA MET A 130 1.12 7.15 9.85
C MET A 130 1.45 8.48 10.52
N ILE A 131 2.60 8.57 11.19
CA ILE A 131 3.07 9.79 11.83
C ILE A 131 4.27 10.30 11.03
N GLU A 132 4.26 11.59 10.69
CA GLU A 132 5.41 12.23 10.06
C GLU A 132 6.59 12.20 11.04
N SER A 133 7.70 11.58 10.63
CA SER A 133 8.84 11.32 11.53
C SER A 133 9.37 12.62 12.16
N GLY A 134 9.56 12.59 13.49
CA GLY A 134 10.00 13.76 14.25
C GLY A 134 8.92 14.81 14.53
N THR A 135 7.66 14.49 14.28
CA THR A 135 6.50 15.35 14.60
C THR A 135 5.37 14.54 15.22
N ASP A 136 4.31 15.22 15.68
CA ASP A 136 3.04 14.58 16.08
C ASP A 136 1.98 14.64 14.96
N ASN A 137 2.38 15.02 13.74
CA ASN A 137 1.45 15.20 12.62
C ASN A 137 1.07 13.84 12.03
N SER A 138 -0.23 13.54 12.02
CA SER A 138 -0.75 12.35 11.35
C SER A 138 -0.85 12.55 9.84
N ILE A 139 -0.33 11.59 9.08
CA ILE A 139 -0.53 11.49 7.64
C ILE A 139 -1.73 10.57 7.39
N GLU A 140 -2.79 11.15 6.84
CA GLU A 140 -4.02 10.42 6.54
C GLU A 140 -3.93 9.64 5.23
N GLU A 141 -3.06 10.04 4.30
CA GLU A 141 -2.84 9.35 3.03
C GLU A 141 -1.73 8.31 3.17
N ASN A 142 -2.10 7.07 3.49
CA ASN A 142 -1.12 6.04 3.81
C ASN A 142 -1.39 4.67 3.18
N GLY A 143 -2.50 4.51 2.44
CA GLY A 143 -2.80 3.31 1.65
C GLY A 143 -2.87 3.63 0.16
N PHE A 144 -2.26 2.79 -0.67
CA PHE A 144 -2.18 3.02 -2.12
C PHE A 144 -2.49 1.74 -2.88
N ILE A 145 -3.25 1.90 -3.96
CA ILE A 145 -3.50 0.82 -4.92
C ILE A 145 -3.14 1.34 -6.31
N LEU A 146 -2.28 0.61 -7.01
CA LEU A 146 -1.89 0.87 -8.38
C LEU A 146 -2.54 -0.18 -9.26
N ILE A 147 -3.16 0.25 -10.35
CA ILE A 147 -3.71 -0.65 -11.38
C ILE A 147 -3.19 -0.17 -12.72
N ASN A 148 -2.66 -1.08 -13.54
CA ASN A 148 -2.27 -0.72 -14.90
C ASN A 148 -3.50 -0.52 -15.81
N GLU A 149 -3.33 0.19 -16.92
CA GLU A 149 -4.42 0.53 -17.85
C GLU A 149 -5.24 -0.69 -18.32
N ASN A 150 -4.62 -1.87 -18.45
CA ASN A 150 -5.30 -3.09 -18.89
C ASN A 150 -5.95 -3.89 -17.75
N GLY A 151 -5.79 -3.50 -16.49
CA GLY A 151 -6.25 -4.24 -15.31
C GLY A 151 -5.64 -5.65 -15.20
N THR A 152 -4.43 -5.86 -15.73
CA THR A 152 -3.68 -7.13 -15.66
C THR A 152 -2.63 -7.13 -14.55
N GLU A 153 -2.28 -5.97 -14.01
CA GLU A 153 -1.32 -5.82 -12.94
C GLU A 153 -1.88 -4.90 -11.86
N MET A 154 -1.64 -5.26 -10.61
CA MET A 154 -2.04 -4.48 -9.45
C MET A 154 -0.91 -4.48 -8.42
N SER A 155 -0.71 -3.36 -7.73
CA SER A 155 0.15 -3.30 -6.55
C SER A 155 -0.55 -2.58 -5.42
N VAL A 156 -0.28 -2.99 -4.19
CA VAL A 156 -0.78 -2.34 -2.97
C VAL A 156 0.40 -1.95 -2.11
N TYR A 157 0.40 -0.71 -1.64
CA TYR A 157 1.40 -0.21 -0.70
C TYR A 157 0.70 0.37 0.53
N ASN A 158 1.29 0.15 1.70
CA ASN A 158 0.84 0.77 2.93
C ASN A 158 2.02 1.00 3.87
N LEU A 159 1.98 2.14 4.56
CA LEU A 159 2.93 2.55 5.59
C LEU A 159 2.15 2.99 6.82
N TRP A 160 2.59 2.58 8.00
CA TRP A 160 1.98 2.99 9.27
C TRP A 160 3.03 3.07 10.38
N GLY A 161 2.69 3.78 11.45
CA GLY A 161 3.63 4.14 12.49
C GLY A 161 4.53 5.30 12.08
N GLU A 162 5.67 5.41 12.76
CA GLU A 162 6.70 6.46 12.56
C GLU A 162 7.89 5.97 11.71
#